data_AF-A0A7S2W3D8-F1
#
_entry.id   AF-A0A7S2W3D8-F1
#
_cell.length_a   1.000
_cell.length_b   1.000
_cell.length_c   1.000
_cell.angle_alpha   90.00
_cell.angle_beta   90.00
_cell.angle_gamma   90.00
#
_symmetry.space_group_name_H-M   'P 1'
#
loop_
_entity.id
_entity.type
_entity.pdbx_description
1 polymer ?
#
loop_
_entity_poly.entity_id
_entity_poly.type
_entity_poly.pdbx_seq_one_letter_code
_entity_poly.pdbx_strand_id
1 'polypeptide(L)'
;GVHVGNGNILTCAHVVDSRQDDADEEKDEGEFVAKRLGRQKVVMFPSGRTFLTTCIAVEENASGTRDVAVMKMGEEIVLSGKKRKHEEDDPANCNSTNNHVANATVAISPATSGTHLFCIGNPSNINLESINHDNIEFNPPAWHTSVGRCVGYRSKRTQSLIHDQDGRGRAPTRGEKKALNDAQSEEMNIGPEAGLSLLHSCWTYWGHSGGPIFNEAGRVCGLHSSWDDRSGLRISQKLDCIQDCLYQIPT
;
A
#
# COMPACT_ATOMS: atom_id res chain seq x y z
N GLY A 1 -5.11 -1.83 0.77
CA GLY A 1 -4.81 -2.86 1.78
C GLY A 1 -5.12 -4.25 1.28
N VAL A 2 -4.59 -5.28 1.93
CA VAL A 2 -4.87 -6.72 1.65
C VAL A 2 -5.07 -7.50 2.95
N HIS A 3 -6.13 -8.30 3.04
CA HIS A 3 -6.36 -9.20 4.17
C HIS A 3 -5.46 -10.43 4.06
N VAL A 4 -4.67 -10.73 5.09
CA VAL A 4 -3.69 -11.84 5.12
C VAL A 4 -4.02 -12.91 6.16
N GLY A 5 -5.29 -12.99 6.57
CA GLY A 5 -5.81 -13.96 7.53
C GLY A 5 -5.82 -13.43 8.96
N ASN A 6 -6.51 -14.15 9.84
CA ASN A 6 -6.68 -13.78 11.26
C ASN A 6 -7.22 -12.35 11.48
N GLY A 7 -7.94 -11.79 10.50
CA GLY A 7 -8.40 -10.41 10.54
C GLY A 7 -7.30 -9.36 10.34
N ASN A 8 -6.09 -9.74 9.94
CA ASN A 8 -4.97 -8.81 9.75
C ASN A 8 -4.97 -8.28 8.31
N ILE A 9 -4.95 -6.96 8.15
CA ILE A 9 -4.96 -6.27 6.87
C ILE A 9 -3.66 -5.47 6.74
N LEU A 10 -2.85 -5.82 5.76
CA LEU A 10 -1.65 -5.07 5.40
C LEU A 10 -2.01 -3.83 4.59
N THR A 11 -1.32 -2.73 4.85
CA THR A 11 -1.40 -1.48 4.08
C THR A 11 -0.11 -0.69 4.22
N CYS A 12 0.03 0.42 3.49
CA CYS A 12 1.11 1.37 3.74
C CYS A 12 0.83 2.16 5.02
N ALA A 13 1.89 2.47 5.76
CA ALA A 13 1.77 3.23 7.00
C ALA A 13 1.14 4.59 6.73
N HIS A 14 1.59 5.32 5.70
CA HIS A 14 1.04 6.62 5.30
C HIS A 14 -0.45 6.60 4.90
N VAL A 15 -1.03 5.44 4.57
CA VAL A 15 -2.48 5.30 4.31
C VAL A 15 -3.29 5.29 5.60
N VAL A 16 -2.68 4.86 6.71
CA VAL A 16 -3.27 4.96 8.06
C VAL A 16 -3.31 6.41 8.53
N ASP A 17 -2.63 7.31 7.81
CA ASP A 17 -2.66 8.72 8.15
C ASP A 17 -4.03 9.36 7.88
N SER A 18 -4.42 10.27 8.77
CA SER A 18 -5.52 11.20 8.56
C SER A 18 -4.94 12.53 8.95
N ARG A 19 -4.85 13.46 7.99
CA ARG A 19 -4.42 14.84 8.20
C ARG A 19 -5.43 15.59 9.08
N GLN A 20 -5.48 15.20 10.34
CA GLN A 20 -6.05 15.90 11.47
C GLN A 20 -4.98 15.80 12.55
N ASP A 21 -3.99 16.69 12.43
CA ASP A 21 -3.49 17.54 13.50
C ASP A 21 -3.03 18.83 12.81
N ASP A 22 -3.95 19.54 12.14
CA ASP A 22 -3.77 20.97 11.79
C ASP A 22 -3.68 21.86 13.07
N ALA A 23 -3.43 21.24 14.24
CA ALA A 23 -3.35 21.88 15.55
C ALA A 23 -1.96 21.77 16.20
N ASP A 24 -1.06 20.90 15.73
CA ASP A 24 0.28 20.74 16.31
C ASP A 24 1.39 20.95 15.24
N GLU A 25 1.29 22.06 14.49
CA GLU A 25 2.41 22.57 13.66
C GLU A 25 3.57 23.14 14.52
N GLU A 26 3.95 22.46 15.61
CA GLU A 26 5.30 22.63 16.15
C GLU A 26 6.24 21.73 15.34
N LYS A 27 6.73 22.30 14.24
CA LYS A 27 7.81 21.75 13.42
C LYS A 27 9.09 21.71 14.25
N ASP A 28 9.24 20.68 15.07
CA ASP A 28 10.56 20.26 15.52
C ASP A 28 11.25 19.55 14.34
N GLU A 29 12.42 20.05 13.95
CA GLU A 29 13.28 19.52 12.88
C GLU A 29 13.94 18.19 13.29
N GLY A 30 13.12 17.24 13.74
CA GLY A 30 13.51 15.89 14.13
C GLY A 30 12.85 14.83 13.26
N GLU A 31 13.39 13.62 13.33
CA GLU A 31 12.97 12.40 12.65
C GLU A 31 11.58 11.92 13.15
N PHE A 32 10.53 12.71 12.92
CA PHE A 32 9.18 12.45 13.45
C PHE A 32 8.44 11.40 12.62
N VAL A 33 8.17 10.25 13.24
CA VAL A 33 7.27 9.23 12.69
C VAL A 33 5.91 9.37 13.37
N ALA A 34 4.85 9.60 12.61
CA ALA A 34 3.51 9.81 13.14
C ALA A 34 3.05 8.62 13.99
N LYS A 35 2.41 8.89 15.14
CA LYS A 35 1.87 7.82 16.00
C LYS A 35 0.66 7.15 15.34
N ARG A 36 0.89 6.00 14.69
CA ARG A 36 -0.14 5.24 13.97
C ARG A 36 -0.86 4.18 14.80
N LEU A 37 -0.20 3.61 15.82
CA LEU A 37 -0.79 2.56 16.66
C LEU A 37 -2.08 3.03 17.34
N GLY A 38 -3.11 2.19 17.29
CA GLY A 38 -4.44 2.49 17.83
C GLY A 38 -5.35 3.31 16.91
N ARG A 39 -4.83 3.87 15.80
CA ARG A 39 -5.66 4.60 14.83
C ARG A 39 -6.66 3.67 14.17
N GLN A 40 -7.87 4.18 13.93
CA GLN A 40 -8.94 3.42 13.32
C GLN A 40 -9.19 3.86 11.88
N LYS A 41 -9.52 2.89 11.01
CA LYS A 41 -9.92 3.12 9.62
C LYS A 41 -11.08 2.22 9.23
N VAL A 42 -11.93 2.69 8.33
CA VAL A 42 -12.97 1.87 7.70
C VAL A 42 -12.38 1.10 6.51
N VAL A 43 -12.56 -0.22 6.50
CA VAL A 43 -12.15 -1.09 5.38
C VAL A 43 -13.37 -1.70 4.71
N MET A 44 -13.46 -1.53 3.39
CA MET A 44 -14.51 -2.13 2.55
C MET A 44 -13.93 -3.27 1.71
N PHE A 45 -14.59 -4.42 1.74
CA PHE A 45 -14.25 -5.57 0.90
C PHE A 45 -14.99 -5.54 -0.45
N PRO A 46 -14.52 -6.28 -1.47
CA PRO A 46 -15.22 -6.41 -2.75
C PRO A 46 -16.68 -6.89 -2.63
N SER A 47 -17.01 -7.63 -1.57
CA SER A 47 -18.38 -8.06 -1.26
C SER A 47 -19.30 -6.92 -0.79
N GLY A 48 -18.77 -5.72 -0.56
CA GLY A 48 -19.48 -4.60 0.03
C GLY A 48 -19.53 -4.62 1.56
N ARG A 49 -19.05 -5.68 2.21
CA ARG A 49 -18.91 -5.76 3.67
C ARG A 49 -17.88 -4.75 4.15
N THR A 50 -18.18 -4.09 5.26
CA THR A 50 -17.36 -3.00 5.82
C THR A 50 -17.05 -3.24 7.27
N PHE A 51 -15.80 -2.98 7.67
CA PHE A 51 -15.33 -3.22 9.03
C PHE A 51 -14.62 -1.98 9.56
N LEU A 52 -14.84 -1.70 10.85
CA LEU A 52 -13.95 -0.82 11.58
C LEU A 52 -12.67 -1.60 11.90
N THR A 53 -11.52 -0.99 11.61
CA THR A 53 -10.22 -1.64 11.80
C THR A 53 -9.30 -0.75 12.63
N THR A 54 -8.38 -1.34 13.40
CA THR A 54 -7.45 -0.61 14.27
C THR A 54 -6.01 -0.95 13.91
N CYS A 55 -5.13 0.04 13.80
CA CYS A 55 -3.70 -0.18 13.56
C CYS A 55 -3.03 -0.83 14.78
N ILE A 56 -2.44 -2.02 14.58
CA ILE A 56 -1.85 -2.84 15.66
C ILE A 56 -0.35 -3.07 15.51
N ALA A 57 0.22 -2.81 14.33
CA ALA A 57 1.66 -2.89 14.08
C ALA A 57 2.05 -1.93 12.95
N VAL A 58 3.26 -1.39 13.02
CA VAL A 58 3.79 -0.39 12.09
C VAL A 58 5.28 -0.62 11.93
N GLU A 59 5.74 -0.70 10.69
CA GLU A 59 7.14 -0.70 10.33
C GLU A 59 7.39 0.50 9.41
N GLU A 60 7.84 1.59 10.01
CA GLU A 60 8.02 2.88 9.33
C GLU A 60 9.30 3.56 9.77
N ASN A 61 9.95 4.25 8.83
CA ASN A 61 11.10 5.11 9.14
C ASN A 61 11.02 6.44 8.38
N ALA A 62 11.74 7.45 8.86
CA ALA A 62 11.71 8.78 8.28
C ALA A 62 12.25 8.86 6.84
N SER A 63 13.10 7.92 6.43
CA SER A 63 13.57 7.85 5.05
C SER A 63 12.52 7.32 4.06
N GLY A 64 11.36 6.84 4.56
CA GLY A 64 10.29 6.25 3.76
C GLY A 64 10.65 4.91 3.11
N THR A 65 11.82 4.35 3.43
CA THR A 65 12.24 3.03 2.92
C THR A 65 11.47 1.90 3.60
N ARG A 66 10.88 2.19 4.76
CA ARG A 66 9.92 1.34 5.47
C ARG A 66 8.64 2.15 5.67
N ASP A 67 7.52 1.59 5.22
CA ASP A 67 6.20 2.24 5.24
C ASP A 67 5.10 1.15 5.18
N VAL A 68 5.09 0.27 6.18
CA VAL A 68 4.11 -0.82 6.30
C VAL A 68 3.32 -0.67 7.61
N ALA A 69 2.03 -0.97 7.57
CA ALA A 69 1.20 -1.09 8.75
C ALA A 69 0.26 -2.29 8.66
N VAL A 70 -0.11 -2.81 9.83
CA VAL A 70 -1.13 -3.85 9.99
C VAL A 70 -2.34 -3.27 10.69
N MET A 71 -3.50 -3.39 10.06
CA MET A 71 -4.81 -3.08 10.63
C MET A 71 -5.48 -4.38 11.07
N LYS A 72 -5.98 -4.43 12.30
CA LYS A 72 -6.80 -5.51 12.83
C LYS A 72 -8.27 -5.24 12.53
N MET A 73 -8.92 -6.19 11.87
CA MET A 73 -10.37 -6.19 11.66
C MET A 73 -11.10 -6.31 12.99
N GLY A 74 -11.96 -5.34 13.28
CA GLY A 74 -12.87 -5.33 14.41
C GLY A 74 -14.30 -5.62 13.96
N GLU A 75 -15.24 -4.82 14.46
CA GLU A 75 -16.66 -5.00 14.21
C GLU A 75 -17.04 -4.70 12.75
N GLU A 76 -17.96 -5.51 12.21
CA GLU A 76 -18.61 -5.22 10.93
C GLU A 76 -19.59 -4.07 11.14
N ILE A 77 -19.49 -3.04 10.30
CA ILE A 77 -20.32 -1.84 10.36
C ILE A 77 -21.18 -1.74 9.10
N VAL A 78 -22.35 -1.13 9.23
CA VAL A 78 -23.24 -0.84 8.09
C VAL A 78 -23.11 0.63 7.74
N LEU A 79 -22.58 0.95 6.56
CA LEU A 79 -22.55 2.33 6.06
C LEU A 79 -23.97 2.75 5.64
N SER A 80 -24.59 3.64 6.41
CA SER A 80 -25.94 4.18 6.13
C SER A 80 -25.92 5.01 4.84
N GLY A 81 -26.67 4.57 3.82
CA GLY A 81 -26.76 5.25 2.53
C GLY A 81 -27.04 4.34 1.34
N LYS A 82 -26.71 3.05 1.44
CA LYS A 82 -27.23 2.02 0.53
C LYS A 82 -28.48 1.41 1.15
N LYS A 83 -29.67 1.93 0.80
CA LYS A 83 -30.87 1.07 0.82
C LYS A 83 -30.48 -0.16 -0.02
N ARG A 84 -30.44 -1.35 0.59
CA ARG A 84 -30.52 -2.59 -0.18
C ARG A 84 -31.75 -2.38 -1.07
N LYS A 85 -31.56 -2.21 -2.39
CA LYS A 85 -32.69 -2.38 -3.31
C LYS A 85 -33.21 -3.77 -2.98
N HIS A 86 -34.50 -3.84 -2.64
CA HIS A 86 -35.24 -5.07 -2.45
C HIS A 86 -34.77 -6.11 -3.48
N GLU A 87 -33.93 -7.04 -3.05
CA GLU A 87 -34.05 -8.41 -3.50
C GLU A 87 -35.14 -8.99 -2.60
N GLU A 88 -36.24 -9.37 -3.22
CA GLU A 88 -37.23 -10.24 -2.60
C GLU A 88 -36.48 -11.52 -2.21
N ASP A 89 -36.11 -11.60 -0.93
CA ASP A 89 -35.55 -12.81 -0.34
C ASP A 89 -36.63 -13.89 -0.36
N ASP A 90 -36.49 -14.78 -1.34
CA ASP A 90 -37.00 -16.14 -1.30
C ASP A 90 -36.42 -16.82 -0.04
N PRO A 91 -37.25 -17.15 0.98
CA PRO A 91 -36.78 -17.62 2.28
C PRO A 91 -36.13 -19.03 2.24
N ALA A 92 -35.95 -19.62 1.06
CA ALA A 92 -35.45 -20.97 0.88
C ALA A 92 -33.94 -21.08 0.57
N ASN A 93 -33.20 -19.98 0.36
CA ASN A 93 -31.78 -20.04 -0.03
C ASN A 93 -30.79 -19.48 1.01
N CYS A 94 -31.16 -19.48 2.30
CA CYS A 94 -30.29 -19.12 3.41
C CYS A 94 -29.40 -20.29 3.85
N ASN A 95 -28.56 -20.84 2.95
CA ASN A 95 -27.61 -21.91 3.30
C ASN A 95 -26.26 -21.78 2.57
N SER A 96 -25.70 -20.56 2.55
CA SER A 96 -24.26 -20.38 2.35
C SER A 96 -23.73 -19.40 3.39
N THR A 97 -23.62 -19.88 4.62
CA THR A 97 -23.02 -19.21 5.78
C THR A 97 -21.50 -19.10 5.67
N ASN A 98 -20.98 -18.62 4.54
CA ASN A 98 -19.56 -18.35 4.43
C ASN A 98 -19.28 -16.96 5.01
N ASN A 99 -19.32 -16.86 6.35
CA ASN A 99 -18.90 -15.67 7.11
C ASN A 99 -17.43 -15.30 6.88
N HIS A 100 -16.68 -16.17 6.20
CA HIS A 100 -15.26 -16.04 5.93
C HIS A 100 -14.97 -14.93 4.92
N VAL A 101 -14.26 -13.90 5.38
CA VAL A 101 -13.69 -12.87 4.51
C VAL A 101 -12.44 -13.44 3.84
N ALA A 102 -12.41 -13.43 2.50
CA ALA A 102 -11.27 -13.95 1.72
C ALA A 102 -9.95 -13.32 2.18
N ASN A 103 -8.89 -14.13 2.23
CA ASN A 103 -7.55 -13.70 2.58
C ASN A 103 -6.53 -14.16 1.54
N ALA A 104 -5.39 -13.48 1.51
CA ALA A 104 -4.22 -13.81 0.72
C ALA A 104 -3.12 -14.40 1.60
N THR A 105 -2.25 -15.20 0.99
CA THR A 105 -1.05 -15.70 1.65
C THR A 105 0.14 -14.80 1.36
N VAL A 106 0.94 -14.48 2.37
CA VAL A 106 2.21 -13.75 2.20
C VAL A 106 3.27 -14.70 1.63
N ALA A 107 4.09 -14.20 0.72
CA ALA A 107 5.18 -14.97 0.13
C ALA A 107 6.24 -15.33 1.19
N ILE A 108 6.93 -16.45 0.96
CA ILE A 108 8.07 -16.88 1.80
C ILE A 108 9.42 -16.49 1.19
N SER A 109 9.42 -16.06 -0.08
CA SER A 109 10.61 -15.63 -0.81
C SER A 109 10.33 -14.33 -1.57
N PRO A 110 11.32 -13.42 -1.67
CA PRO A 110 11.15 -12.18 -2.42
C PRO A 110 10.93 -12.40 -3.91
N ALA A 111 10.35 -11.41 -4.59
CA ALA A 111 10.17 -11.44 -6.03
C ALA A 111 11.52 -11.36 -6.77
N THR A 112 11.74 -12.22 -7.75
CA THR A 112 12.95 -12.19 -8.58
C THR A 112 12.80 -11.19 -9.72
N SER A 113 13.86 -10.45 -10.06
CA SER A 113 13.87 -9.55 -11.22
C SER A 113 13.43 -10.28 -12.50
N GLY A 114 12.63 -9.61 -13.33
CA GLY A 114 12.05 -10.12 -14.57
C GLY A 114 10.75 -10.92 -14.41
N THR A 115 10.42 -11.43 -13.21
CA THR A 115 9.19 -12.20 -12.96
C THR A 115 7.92 -11.35 -13.07
N HIS A 116 6.79 -11.96 -13.45
CA HIS A 116 5.53 -11.24 -13.50
C HIS A 116 5.01 -10.91 -12.10
N LEU A 117 4.47 -9.70 -11.98
CA LEU A 117 3.84 -9.19 -10.79
C LEU A 117 2.44 -8.69 -11.13
N PHE A 118 1.52 -8.83 -10.17
CA PHE A 118 0.15 -8.38 -10.29
C PHE A 118 -0.13 -7.36 -9.19
N CYS A 119 -0.41 -6.12 -9.56
CA CYS A 119 -0.80 -5.08 -8.61
C CYS A 119 -2.32 -4.98 -8.58
N ILE A 120 -2.90 -5.00 -7.38
CA ILE A 120 -4.33 -4.78 -7.20
C ILE A 120 -4.52 -3.56 -6.31
N GLY A 121 -5.38 -2.63 -6.73
CA GLY A 121 -5.67 -1.43 -5.95
C GLY A 121 -6.99 -0.79 -6.36
N ASN A 122 -7.39 0.23 -5.59
CA ASN A 122 -8.56 1.02 -5.90
C ASN A 122 -8.11 2.46 -6.22
N PRO A 123 -7.92 2.82 -7.49
CA PRO A 123 -7.60 4.17 -7.90
C PRO A 123 -8.85 5.04 -7.76
N SER A 124 -9.16 5.44 -6.53
CA SER A 124 -10.30 6.30 -6.26
C SER A 124 -9.92 7.31 -5.19
N ASN A 125 -10.42 8.54 -5.34
CA ASN A 125 -10.39 9.54 -4.29
C ASN A 125 -11.53 9.34 -3.28
N ILE A 126 -12.08 8.13 -3.18
CA ILE A 126 -13.19 7.85 -2.26
C ILE A 126 -12.63 7.83 -0.85
N ASN A 127 -12.91 8.90 -0.13
CA ASN A 127 -12.74 8.92 1.30
C ASN A 127 -14.01 8.37 1.96
N LEU A 128 -13.98 7.09 2.39
CA LEU A 128 -15.09 6.46 3.12
C LEU A 128 -15.38 7.13 4.48
N GLU A 129 -14.44 7.95 4.96
CA GLU A 129 -14.50 8.67 6.24
C GLU A 129 -14.97 10.12 6.06
N SER A 130 -15.14 10.57 4.81
CA SER A 130 -15.68 11.90 4.50
C SER A 130 -17.20 11.89 4.54
N ILE A 131 -17.77 12.94 5.16
CA ILE A 131 -19.22 13.22 5.13
C ILE A 131 -19.63 13.76 3.75
N ASN A 132 -18.68 14.34 3.00
CA ASN A 132 -18.92 14.86 1.66
C ASN A 132 -18.69 13.73 0.63
N HIS A 133 -19.75 13.41 -0.13
CA HIS A 133 -19.68 12.47 -1.25
C HIS A 133 -19.00 13.15 -2.44
N ASP A 134 -17.66 13.11 -2.48
CA ASP A 134 -16.93 13.58 -3.65
C ASP A 134 -17.19 12.69 -4.87
N ASN A 135 -17.20 13.30 -6.06
CA ASN A 135 -17.35 12.58 -7.31
C ASN A 135 -16.16 11.63 -7.54
N ILE A 136 -16.45 10.38 -7.90
CA ILE A 136 -15.45 9.37 -8.22
C ILE A 136 -14.88 9.70 -9.61
N GLU A 137 -13.59 10.03 -9.69
CA GLU A 137 -12.92 10.34 -10.97
C GLU A 137 -12.81 9.11 -11.88
N PHE A 138 -12.76 7.90 -11.29
CA PHE A 138 -12.71 6.63 -12.02
C PHE A 138 -14.09 5.95 -12.09
N ASN A 139 -14.64 5.88 -13.30
CA ASN A 139 -15.86 5.13 -13.63
C ASN A 139 -15.48 3.97 -14.57
N PRO A 140 -15.77 2.70 -14.23
CA PRO A 140 -16.50 2.24 -13.05
C PRO A 140 -15.67 2.24 -11.75
N PRO A 141 -16.32 2.38 -10.57
CA PRO A 141 -15.69 2.19 -9.27
C PRO A 141 -15.38 0.71 -9.05
N ALA A 142 -14.29 0.25 -9.65
CA ALA A 142 -13.85 -1.13 -9.63
C ALA A 142 -12.45 -1.24 -9.05
N TRP A 143 -12.15 -2.41 -8.48
CA TRP A 143 -10.78 -2.79 -8.19
C TRP A 143 -10.02 -2.95 -9.51
N HIS A 144 -8.88 -2.30 -9.60
CA HIS A 144 -8.02 -2.37 -10.77
C HIS A 144 -6.97 -3.44 -10.53
N THR A 145 -6.76 -4.28 -11.54
CA THR A 145 -5.67 -5.24 -11.59
C THR A 145 -4.77 -4.86 -12.74
N SER A 146 -3.47 -4.73 -12.48
CA SER A 146 -2.47 -4.48 -13.51
C SER A 146 -1.37 -5.53 -13.45
N VAL A 147 -0.85 -5.87 -14.62
CA VAL A 147 0.25 -6.83 -14.78
C VAL A 147 1.51 -6.06 -15.15
N GLY A 148 2.61 -6.40 -14.50
CA GLY A 148 3.93 -5.86 -14.82
C GLY A 148 5.00 -6.88 -14.50
N ARG A 149 6.23 -6.41 -14.36
CA ARG A 149 7.39 -7.21 -13.96
C ARG A 149 8.03 -6.64 -12.72
N CYS A 150 8.67 -7.51 -11.94
CA CYS A 150 9.71 -7.09 -11.01
C CYS A 150 10.86 -6.51 -11.82
N VAL A 151 11.17 -5.24 -11.63
CA VAL A 151 12.29 -4.58 -12.33
C VAL A 151 13.60 -4.86 -11.59
N GLY A 152 13.54 -5.00 -10.27
CA GLY A 152 14.69 -5.14 -9.39
C GLY A 152 14.40 -4.48 -8.06
N TYR A 153 15.45 -3.99 -7.40
CA TYR A 153 15.32 -3.31 -6.13
C TYR A 153 16.07 -1.98 -6.10
N ARG A 154 15.49 -1.01 -5.39
CA ARG A 154 16.08 0.33 -5.26
C ARG A 154 17.39 0.28 -4.49
N SER A 155 18.44 0.87 -5.05
CA SER A 155 19.74 0.94 -4.38
C SER A 155 19.79 2.08 -3.35
N LYS A 156 20.65 1.96 -2.34
CA LYS A 156 20.96 3.05 -1.39
C LYS A 156 21.48 4.30 -2.11
N ARG A 157 22.29 4.10 -3.16
CA ARG A 157 22.84 5.19 -3.99
C ARG A 157 21.73 5.97 -4.69
N THR A 158 20.79 5.28 -5.33
CA THR A 158 19.65 5.93 -5.99
C THR A 158 18.83 6.72 -4.97
N GLN A 159 18.51 6.12 -3.83
CA GLN A 159 17.72 6.77 -2.78
C GLN A 159 18.40 8.04 -2.26
N SER A 160 19.72 8.01 -2.01
CA SER A 160 20.48 9.17 -1.58
C SER A 160 20.46 10.29 -2.62
N LEU A 161 20.64 9.95 -3.90
CA LEU A 161 20.62 10.95 -4.99
C LEU A 161 19.25 11.62 -5.14
N ILE A 162 18.16 10.86 -4.97
CA ILE A 162 16.80 11.41 -4.98
C ILE A 162 16.62 12.35 -3.78
N HIS A 163 16.98 11.92 -2.58
CA HIS A 163 16.85 12.73 -1.37
C HIS A 163 17.66 14.04 -1.44
N ASP A 164 18.92 13.97 -1.87
CA ASP A 164 19.78 15.14 -2.07
C ASP A 164 19.18 16.12 -3.10
N GLN A 165 18.44 15.60 -4.08
CA GLN A 165 17.81 16.42 -5.09
C GLN A 165 16.54 17.10 -4.56
N ASP A 166 15.72 16.40 -3.79
CA ASP A 166 14.47 16.94 -3.25
C ASP A 166 14.74 18.05 -2.22
N GLY A 167 15.81 17.94 -1.43
CA GLY A 167 16.21 18.96 -0.44
C GLY A 167 16.77 20.28 -1.02
N ARG A 168 17.00 20.37 -2.33
CA ARG A 168 17.73 21.51 -2.93
C ARG A 168 16.87 22.68 -3.39
N GLY A 169 15.56 22.49 -3.57
CA GLY A 169 14.67 23.54 -4.07
C GLY A 169 15.01 24.06 -5.49
N ARG A 170 15.85 23.36 -6.26
CA ARG A 170 16.21 23.72 -7.64
C ARG A 170 16.12 22.53 -8.58
N ALA A 171 15.99 22.82 -9.87
CA ALA A 171 16.08 21.80 -10.91
C ALA A 171 17.47 21.10 -10.89
N PRO A 172 17.53 19.79 -11.21
CA PRO A 172 18.78 19.04 -11.25
C PRO A 172 19.67 19.47 -12.42
N THR A 173 20.99 19.47 -12.20
CA THR A 173 21.99 19.70 -13.25
C THR A 173 22.07 18.51 -14.21
N ARG A 174 22.69 18.71 -15.37
CA ARG A 174 22.94 17.62 -16.33
C ARG A 174 23.77 16.49 -15.74
N GLY A 175 24.76 16.81 -14.90
CA GLY A 175 25.59 15.82 -14.21
C GLY A 175 24.80 15.00 -13.19
N GLU A 176 23.93 15.65 -12.43
CA GLU A 176 23.03 14.99 -11.46
C GLU A 176 22.05 14.04 -12.14
N LYS A 177 21.40 14.49 -13.23
CA LYS A 177 20.53 13.63 -14.03
C LYS A 177 21.26 12.40 -14.56
N LYS A 178 22.50 12.59 -15.05
CA LYS A 178 23.33 11.48 -15.53
C LYS A 178 23.65 10.50 -14.38
N ALA A 179 24.10 11.01 -13.23
CA ALA A 179 24.43 10.17 -12.08
C ALA A 179 23.21 9.36 -11.58
N LEU A 180 22.01 9.97 -11.58
CA LEU A 180 20.78 9.28 -11.21
C LEU A 180 20.41 8.20 -12.23
N ASN A 181 20.46 8.50 -13.53
CA ASN A 181 20.19 7.51 -14.58
C ASN A 181 21.19 6.34 -14.54
N ASP A 182 22.47 6.63 -14.33
CA ASP A 182 23.52 5.61 -14.20
C ASP A 182 23.21 4.71 -12.99
N ALA A 183 22.86 5.29 -11.83
CA ALA A 183 22.47 4.52 -10.64
C ALA A 183 21.18 3.70 -10.85
N GLN A 184 20.17 4.25 -11.52
CA GLN A 184 18.91 3.56 -11.83
C GLN A 184 19.13 2.38 -12.80
N SER A 185 20.08 2.50 -13.73
CA SER A 185 20.41 1.41 -14.66
C SER A 185 21.00 0.17 -13.97
N GLU A 186 21.57 0.36 -12.76
CA GLU A 186 22.13 -0.72 -11.95
C GLU A 186 21.06 -1.46 -11.12
N GLU A 187 19.86 -0.88 -10.93
CA GLU A 187 18.82 -1.41 -10.01
C GLU A 187 18.27 -2.79 -10.41
N MET A 188 18.31 -3.12 -11.70
CA MET A 188 17.92 -4.44 -12.19
C MET A 188 18.82 -5.57 -11.67
N ASN A 189 20.06 -5.23 -11.28
CA ASN A 189 21.05 -6.16 -10.75
C ASN A 189 21.09 -6.17 -9.21
N ILE A 190 20.29 -5.33 -8.55
CA ILE A 190 20.22 -5.28 -7.09
C ILE A 190 19.21 -6.32 -6.61
N GLY A 191 19.70 -7.24 -5.77
CA GLY A 191 18.87 -8.25 -5.12
C GLY A 191 18.10 -7.72 -3.90
N PRO A 192 17.13 -8.50 -3.38
CA PRO A 192 16.27 -8.12 -2.26
C PRO A 192 17.03 -7.80 -0.96
N GLU A 193 18.17 -8.46 -0.72
CA GLU A 193 18.99 -8.26 0.49
C GLU A 193 19.68 -6.89 0.50
N ALA A 194 20.23 -6.47 -0.64
CA ALA A 194 20.95 -5.20 -0.76
C ALA A 194 20.01 -4.01 -1.04
N GLY A 195 18.85 -4.29 -1.63
CA GLY A 195 17.89 -3.28 -2.04
C GLY A 195 16.99 -2.76 -0.91
N LEU A 196 16.55 -1.51 -1.05
CA LEU A 196 15.70 -0.81 -0.08
C LEU A 196 14.20 -1.03 -0.35
N SER A 197 13.80 -1.09 -1.61
CA SER A 197 12.39 -1.19 -2.01
C SER A 197 12.25 -2.03 -3.28
N LEU A 198 11.13 -2.71 -3.45
CA LEU A 198 10.81 -3.48 -4.64
C LEU A 198 10.40 -2.52 -5.78
N LEU A 199 11.02 -2.66 -6.95
CA LEU A 199 10.68 -1.89 -8.13
C LEU A 199 9.85 -2.73 -9.09
N HIS A 200 8.78 -2.17 -9.64
CA HIS A 200 7.92 -2.88 -10.57
C HIS A 200 7.38 -1.99 -11.69
N SER A 201 6.93 -2.63 -12.77
CA SER A 201 6.35 -1.97 -13.93
C SER A 201 4.82 -2.04 -13.97
N CYS A 202 4.17 -2.60 -12.95
CA CYS A 202 2.71 -2.65 -12.91
C CYS A 202 2.14 -1.24 -12.94
N TRP A 203 1.06 -1.02 -13.70
CA TRP A 203 0.40 0.28 -13.71
C TRP A 203 -0.25 0.59 -12.37
N THR A 204 -0.08 1.81 -11.87
CA THR A 204 -0.73 2.31 -10.66
C THR A 204 -1.08 3.79 -10.81
N TYR A 205 -2.00 4.25 -9.97
CA TYR A 205 -2.46 5.64 -9.87
C TYR A 205 -2.76 6.01 -8.41
N TRP A 206 -3.07 7.28 -8.15
CA TRP A 206 -3.55 7.76 -6.84
C TRP A 206 -4.62 6.82 -6.26
N GLY A 207 -4.44 6.39 -5.01
CA GLY A 207 -5.30 5.42 -4.34
C GLY A 207 -4.78 3.96 -4.32
N HIS A 208 -3.71 3.64 -5.07
CA HIS A 208 -3.09 2.31 -5.03
C HIS A 208 -2.19 2.07 -3.81
N SER A 209 -1.83 3.10 -3.05
CA SER A 209 -0.97 2.94 -1.88
C SER A 209 -1.53 1.94 -0.88
N GLY A 210 -0.69 1.05 -0.38
CA GLY A 210 -1.08 -0.10 0.44
C GLY A 210 -1.77 -1.22 -0.34
N GLY A 211 -1.85 -1.14 -1.67
CA GLY A 211 -2.34 -2.20 -2.55
C GLY A 211 -1.34 -3.36 -2.64
N PRO A 212 -1.79 -4.62 -2.65
CA PRO A 212 -0.89 -5.77 -2.73
C PRO A 212 -0.21 -5.88 -4.09
N ILE A 213 1.05 -6.35 -4.05
CA ILE A 213 1.77 -6.90 -5.19
C ILE A 213 1.83 -8.43 -5.03
N PHE A 214 1.20 -9.14 -5.96
CA PHE A 214 1.23 -10.60 -6.00
C PHE A 214 2.28 -11.11 -6.98
N ASN A 215 2.92 -12.23 -6.63
CA ASN A 215 3.73 -13.02 -7.56
C ASN A 215 2.85 -14.00 -8.37
N GLU A 216 3.46 -14.75 -9.29
CA GLU A 216 2.78 -15.75 -10.14
C GLU A 216 2.10 -16.89 -9.37
N ALA A 217 2.49 -17.12 -8.10
CA ALA A 217 1.86 -18.09 -7.22
C ALA A 217 0.66 -17.51 -6.45
N GLY A 218 0.25 -16.26 -6.73
CA GLY A 218 -0.84 -15.59 -6.03
C GLY A 218 -0.51 -15.19 -4.59
N ARG A 219 0.77 -15.06 -4.24
CA ARG A 219 1.23 -14.68 -2.89
C ARG A 219 1.67 -13.23 -2.84
N VAL A 220 1.34 -12.54 -1.74
CA VAL A 220 1.73 -11.14 -1.51
C VAL A 220 3.24 -11.06 -1.30
N CYS A 221 3.95 -10.37 -2.19
CA CYS A 221 5.40 -10.22 -2.16
C CYS A 221 5.87 -8.76 -2.04
N GLY A 222 4.93 -7.82 -2.03
CA GLY A 222 5.17 -6.40 -1.81
C GLY A 222 3.86 -5.63 -1.56
N LEU A 223 3.99 -4.38 -1.13
CA LEU A 223 2.88 -3.42 -1.05
C LEU A 223 3.24 -2.19 -1.85
N HIS A 224 2.40 -1.82 -2.82
CA HIS A 224 2.60 -0.59 -3.57
C HIS A 224 2.57 0.61 -2.63
N SER A 225 3.56 1.49 -2.72
CA SER A 225 3.68 2.66 -1.84
C SER A 225 3.72 3.96 -2.63
N SER A 226 4.52 4.04 -3.69
CA SER A 226 4.72 5.27 -4.45
C SER A 226 5.19 5.03 -5.87
N TRP A 227 5.37 6.09 -6.65
CA TRP A 227 6.00 6.05 -7.95
C TRP A 227 7.00 7.20 -8.11
N ASP A 228 7.99 6.97 -8.95
CA ASP A 228 8.89 8.02 -9.44
C ASP A 228 8.28 8.63 -10.72
N ASP A 229 7.94 9.90 -10.66
CA ASP A 229 7.30 10.65 -11.75
C ASP A 229 8.25 10.90 -12.93
N ARG A 230 9.57 10.77 -12.74
CA ARG A 230 10.57 10.98 -13.78
C ARG A 230 10.90 9.71 -14.53
N SER A 231 11.09 8.60 -13.83
CA SER A 231 11.40 7.30 -14.45
C SER A 231 10.15 6.50 -14.82
N GLY A 232 9.00 6.83 -14.22
CA GLY A 232 7.78 6.04 -14.33
C GLY A 232 7.84 4.71 -13.54
N LEU A 233 8.93 4.45 -12.81
CA LEU A 233 9.06 3.23 -12.01
C LEU A 233 8.13 3.28 -10.80
N ARG A 234 7.51 2.14 -10.49
CA ARG A 234 6.67 1.98 -9.30
C ARG A 234 7.48 1.36 -8.18
N ILE A 235 7.21 1.84 -6.97
CA ILE A 235 7.96 1.51 -5.77
C ILE A 235 7.01 0.81 -4.81
N SER A 236 7.46 -0.32 -4.28
CA SER A 236 6.75 -1.11 -3.31
C SER A 236 7.61 -1.38 -2.08
N GLN A 237 6.98 -1.45 -0.93
CA GLN A 237 7.58 -2.04 0.26
C GLN A 237 7.90 -3.51 -0.04
N LYS A 238 9.14 -3.92 0.25
CA LYS A 238 9.61 -5.27 -0.04
C LYS A 238 9.18 -6.27 1.04
N LEU A 239 9.31 -7.55 0.71
CA LEU A 239 8.78 -8.65 1.51
C LEU A 239 9.28 -8.68 2.96
N ASP A 240 10.55 -8.37 3.20
CA ASP A 240 11.11 -8.35 4.56
C ASP A 240 10.43 -7.31 5.44
N CYS A 241 10.17 -6.10 4.92
CA CYS A 241 9.45 -5.04 5.64
C CYS A 241 8.03 -5.49 6.02
N ILE A 242 7.37 -6.27 5.15
CA ILE A 242 6.06 -6.85 5.42
C ILE A 242 6.16 -7.89 6.54
N GLN A 243 7.15 -8.79 6.46
CA GLN A 243 7.35 -9.86 7.44
C GLN A 243 7.75 -9.29 8.81
N ASP A 244 8.64 -8.31 8.85
CA ASP A 244 9.06 -7.58 10.05
C ASP A 244 7.86 -6.92 10.74
N CYS A 245 6.96 -6.27 9.98
CA CYS A 245 5.75 -5.65 10.51
C CYS A 245 4.77 -6.69 11.07
N LEU A 246 4.60 -7.83 10.38
CA LEU A 246 3.74 -8.92 10.85
C LEU A 246 4.30 -9.60 12.11
N TYR A 247 5.63 -9.67 12.25
CA TYR A 247 6.28 -10.26 13.43
C TYR A 247 6.04 -9.45 14.71
N GLN A 248 5.72 -8.17 14.59
CA GLN A 248 5.42 -7.30 15.73
C GLN A 248 4.01 -7.50 16.31
N ILE A 249 3.14 -8.25 15.64
CA ILE A 249 1.78 -8.48 16.11
C ILE A 249 1.82 -9.31 17.40
N PRO A 250 1.25 -8.81 18.51
CA PRO A 250 1.14 -9.59 19.74
C PRO A 250 0.33 -10.88 19.49
N THR A 251 0.87 -12.01 19.94
CA THR A 251 0.20 -13.33 19.91
C THR A 251 -0.99 -13.39 20.86
#